data_AF-A0A829Y9B2-F1
#
_entry.id   AF-A0A829Y9B2-F1
#
_cell.length_a   1.000
_cell.length_b   1.000
_cell.length_c   1.000
_cell.angle_alpha   90.00
_cell.angle_beta   90.00
_cell.angle_gamma   90.00
#
_symmetry.space_group_name_H-M   'P 1'
#
loop_
_entity.id
_entity.type
_entity.pdbx_description
1 polymer ?
#
loop_
_entity_poly.entity_id
_entity_poly.type
_entity_poly.pdbx_seq_one_letter_code
_entity_poly.pdbx_strand_id
1 'polypeptide(L)'
;MLRSAADRQCVWQPHFRSYHFTPIEEFNMTYSQDLEPAAARVSTALRKLATAASGHLGSDCYIHAELGRVLLADCGFQALRVVGFAAWRVGEGNGDVIAHAPYVKGYLPAGVKGFAYHAWLDCSGFIVDFTTYQLRHKAQELDAMDGGHTTVNWCPAFLLLPKNSIRSYKEVAATLHPGVAYYEARPELERALRTQFTLDPQDVHAARVILANPGMTVLGPNGMARRIDQ
;
A
#
# COMPACT_ATOMS: atom_id res chain seq x y z
N MET A 1 -6.21 -13.91 82.51
CA MET A 1 -6.35 -15.27 81.95
C MET A 1 -7.62 -15.34 81.13
N LEU A 2 -7.51 -15.77 79.86
CA LEU A 2 -8.53 -16.46 79.02
C LEU A 2 -9.75 -15.61 78.56
N ARG A 3 -9.82 -15.21 77.27
CA ARG A 3 -10.44 -15.90 76.10
C ARG A 3 -11.94 -16.15 76.31
N SER A 4 -12.88 -15.74 75.43
CA SER A 4 -13.13 -16.16 74.04
C SER A 4 -14.37 -15.39 73.52
N ALA A 5 -14.31 -14.63 72.42
CA ALA A 5 -14.67 -14.96 71.03
C ALA A 5 -16.14 -15.38 70.78
N ALA A 6 -16.89 -14.53 70.06
CA ALA A 6 -18.06 -14.87 69.26
C ALA A 6 -18.18 -13.89 68.08
N ASP A 7 -18.41 -14.48 66.91
CA ASP A 7 -18.26 -13.98 65.55
C ASP A 7 -19.13 -12.78 65.15
N ARG A 8 -18.55 -11.88 64.34
CA ARG A 8 -19.29 -11.10 63.35
C ARG A 8 -18.63 -11.28 61.99
N GLN A 9 -19.35 -11.98 61.11
CA GLN A 9 -19.02 -12.14 59.70
C GLN A 9 -18.95 -10.77 59.02
N CYS A 10 -17.77 -10.43 58.48
CA CYS A 10 -17.57 -9.29 57.59
C CYS A 10 -17.74 -9.79 56.16
N VAL A 11 -18.87 -9.48 55.53
CA VAL A 11 -19.14 -9.78 54.13
C VAL A 11 -18.41 -8.76 53.26
N TRP A 12 -17.29 -9.17 52.67
CA TRP A 12 -16.63 -8.42 51.60
C TRP A 12 -17.41 -8.63 50.29
N GLN A 13 -18.06 -7.59 49.77
CA GLN A 13 -18.54 -7.56 48.39
C GLN A 13 -17.45 -6.93 47.49
N PRO A 14 -16.97 -7.62 46.44
CA PRO A 14 -16.16 -6.97 45.42
C PRO A 14 -17.07 -6.23 44.43
N HIS A 15 -16.86 -4.92 44.29
CA HIS A 15 -17.41 -4.14 43.19
C HIS A 15 -16.82 -4.64 41.87
N PHE A 16 -17.56 -5.49 41.16
CA PHE A 16 -17.33 -5.76 39.75
C PHE A 16 -17.65 -4.49 38.95
N ARG A 17 -16.62 -3.77 38.50
CA ARG A 17 -16.76 -2.84 37.39
C ARG A 17 -17.07 -3.67 36.15
N SER A 18 -18.28 -3.50 35.62
CA SER A 18 -18.67 -3.99 34.31
C SER A 18 -17.77 -3.32 33.26
N TYR A 19 -16.78 -4.05 32.75
CA TYR A 19 -16.13 -3.69 31.51
C TYR A 19 -17.14 -3.93 30.39
N HIS A 20 -17.63 -2.85 29.78
CA HIS A 20 -18.34 -2.94 28.51
C HIS A 20 -17.33 -3.43 27.46
N PHE A 21 -17.41 -4.73 27.15
CA PHE A 21 -16.80 -5.30 25.96
C PHE A 21 -17.57 -4.78 24.75
N THR A 22 -16.97 -3.89 23.99
CA THR A 22 -17.44 -3.58 22.63
C THR A 22 -17.22 -4.83 21.77
N PRO A 23 -18.20 -5.30 20.99
CA PRO A 23 -18.03 -6.44 20.10
C PRO A 23 -16.90 -6.15 19.09
N ILE A 24 -15.99 -7.11 18.89
CA ILE A 24 -14.85 -7.02 17.97
C ILE A 24 -15.32 -6.72 16.52
N GLU A 25 -16.55 -7.12 16.17
CA GLU A 25 -17.15 -6.86 14.86
C GLU A 25 -17.49 -5.38 14.62
N GLU A 26 -18.01 -4.66 15.61
CA GLU A 26 -18.30 -3.22 15.48
C GLU A 26 -17.01 -2.38 15.40
N PHE A 27 -15.97 -2.78 16.13
CA PHE A 27 -14.66 -2.13 16.07
C PHE A 27 -13.98 -2.31 14.70
N ASN A 28 -14.05 -3.51 14.12
CA ASN A 28 -13.45 -3.79 12.81
C ASN A 28 -14.22 -3.16 11.64
N MET A 29 -15.56 -3.03 11.71
CA MET A 29 -16.34 -2.38 10.64
C MET A 29 -16.12 -0.86 10.60
N THR A 30 -16.05 -0.19 11.76
CA THR A 30 -15.83 1.26 11.82
C THR A 30 -14.41 1.63 11.35
N TYR A 31 -13.41 0.84 11.73
CA TYR A 31 -12.01 1.03 11.32
C TYR A 31 -11.81 0.88 9.80
N SER A 32 -12.60 0.02 9.15
CA SER A 32 -12.55 -0.15 7.69
C SER A 32 -13.20 1.01 6.93
N GLN A 33 -14.25 1.65 7.48
CA GLN A 33 -14.95 2.75 6.81
C GLN A 33 -14.11 4.03 6.73
N ASP A 34 -13.24 4.26 7.73
CA ASP A 34 -12.39 5.44 7.77
C ASP A 34 -11.05 5.25 7.02
N LEU A 35 -10.64 4.00 6.76
CA LEU A 35 -9.37 3.70 6.08
C LEU A 35 -9.38 4.14 4.62
N GLU A 36 -10.47 3.90 3.88
CA GLU A 36 -10.54 4.26 2.46
C GLU A 36 -10.44 5.78 2.22
N PRO A 37 -11.20 6.65 2.92
CA PRO A 37 -11.01 8.09 2.82
C PRO A 37 -9.60 8.56 3.19
N ALA A 38 -8.99 7.97 4.23
CA ALA A 38 -7.63 8.28 4.64
C ALA A 38 -6.61 7.87 3.55
N ALA A 39 -6.72 6.65 3.02
CA ALA A 39 -5.89 6.14 1.94
C ALA A 39 -6.03 6.98 0.67
N ALA A 40 -7.24 7.44 0.31
CA ALA A 40 -7.46 8.32 -0.83
C ALA A 40 -6.74 9.67 -0.69
N ARG A 41 -6.77 10.27 0.52
CA ARG A 41 -6.03 11.51 0.82
C ARG A 41 -4.52 11.30 0.75
N VAL A 42 -4.03 10.21 1.32
CA VAL A 42 -2.60 9.84 1.27
C VAL A 42 -2.15 9.58 -0.16
N SER A 43 -2.90 8.79 -0.94
CA SER A 43 -2.66 8.54 -2.36
C SER A 43 -2.51 9.84 -3.15
N THR A 44 -3.43 10.79 -2.92
CA THR A 44 -3.38 12.09 -3.59
C THR A 44 -2.09 12.86 -3.26
N ALA A 45 -1.69 12.88 -1.99
CA ALA A 45 -0.47 13.55 -1.56
C ALA A 45 0.79 12.92 -2.16
N LEU A 46 0.90 11.59 -2.09
CA LEU A 46 2.02 10.84 -2.65
C LEU A 46 2.14 11.01 -4.16
N ARG A 47 1.02 10.89 -4.89
CA ARG A 47 1.01 11.07 -6.34
C ARG A 47 1.45 12.48 -6.73
N LYS A 48 0.97 13.52 -6.04
CA LYS A 48 1.41 14.90 -6.30
C LYS A 48 2.91 15.08 -6.09
N LEU A 49 3.44 14.53 -5.00
CA LEU A 49 4.87 14.59 -4.72
C LEU A 49 5.68 13.82 -5.78
N ALA A 50 5.32 12.57 -6.04
CA ALA A 50 6.04 11.70 -6.97
C ALA A 50 6.03 12.24 -8.40
N THR A 51 4.87 12.65 -8.90
CA THR A 51 4.73 13.23 -10.25
C THR A 51 5.44 14.57 -10.39
N ALA A 52 5.72 15.30 -9.30
CA ALA A 52 6.48 16.53 -9.35
C ALA A 52 8.00 16.29 -9.27
N ALA A 53 8.45 15.40 -8.38
CA ALA A 53 9.84 15.36 -7.94
C ALA A 53 10.53 13.99 -7.97
N SER A 54 9.81 12.87 -8.18
CA SER A 54 10.44 11.55 -8.15
C SER A 54 11.40 11.34 -9.33
N GLY A 55 12.69 11.12 -9.05
CA GLY A 55 13.68 10.75 -10.07
C GLY A 55 13.55 9.31 -10.57
N HIS A 56 12.66 8.52 -9.97
CA HIS A 56 12.47 7.08 -10.24
C HIS A 56 11.00 6.72 -10.45
N LEU A 57 10.19 7.67 -10.95
CA LEU A 57 8.77 7.47 -11.19
C LEU A 57 8.51 6.18 -12.00
N GLY A 58 7.64 5.29 -11.51
CA GLY A 58 7.41 3.97 -12.14
C GLY A 58 8.31 2.84 -11.63
N SER A 59 9.24 3.15 -10.72
CA SER A 59 10.14 2.20 -10.03
C SER A 59 10.33 2.54 -8.53
N ASP A 60 9.47 3.40 -7.98
CA ASP A 60 9.57 3.98 -6.64
C ASP A 60 8.56 3.37 -5.65
N CYS A 61 8.15 2.11 -5.86
CA CYS A 61 7.13 1.44 -5.06
C CYS A 61 7.49 1.35 -3.57
N TYR A 62 8.78 1.16 -3.26
CA TYR A 62 9.26 1.12 -1.89
C TYR A 62 9.08 2.45 -1.15
N ILE A 63 9.44 3.56 -1.81
CA ILE A 63 9.31 4.91 -1.26
C ILE A 63 7.83 5.27 -1.11
N HIS A 64 6.99 4.92 -2.08
CA HIS A 64 5.53 5.10 -1.97
C HIS A 64 4.94 4.35 -0.77
N ALA A 65 5.31 3.08 -0.59
CA ALA A 65 4.84 2.30 0.55
C ALA A 65 5.31 2.92 1.87
N GLU A 66 6.59 3.28 1.99
CA GLU A 66 7.11 3.80 3.25
C GLU A 66 6.59 5.21 3.59
N LEU A 67 6.49 6.13 2.63
CA LEU A 67 5.85 7.42 2.84
C LEU A 67 4.36 7.24 3.18
N GLY A 68 3.67 6.35 2.47
CA GLY A 68 2.28 6.01 2.74
C GLY A 68 2.06 5.49 4.16
N ARG A 69 2.98 4.67 4.68
CA ARG A 69 2.96 4.16 6.05
C ARG A 69 3.04 5.30 7.06
N VAL A 70 3.96 6.25 6.84
CA VAL A 70 4.14 7.41 7.72
C VAL A 70 2.90 8.30 7.71
N LEU A 71 2.35 8.60 6.53
CA LEU A 71 1.19 9.47 6.40
C LEU A 71 -0.11 8.82 6.89
N LEU A 72 -0.28 7.51 6.72
CA LEU A 72 -1.40 6.79 7.33
C LEU A 72 -1.32 6.81 8.86
N ALA A 73 -0.11 6.73 9.43
CA ALA A 73 0.10 6.87 10.87
C ALA A 73 -0.29 8.28 11.37
N ASP A 74 0.01 9.32 10.59
CA ASP A 74 -0.45 10.68 10.88
C ASP A 74 -2.01 10.80 10.84
N CYS A 75 -2.68 9.90 10.11
CA CYS A 75 -4.14 9.76 10.07
C CYS A 75 -4.71 8.79 11.14
N GLY A 76 -3.89 8.25 12.04
CA GLY A 76 -4.32 7.33 13.10
C GLY A 76 -4.33 5.85 12.72
N PHE A 77 -3.79 5.48 11.56
CA PHE A 77 -3.75 4.09 11.08
C PHE A 77 -2.38 3.45 11.26
N GLN A 78 -2.35 2.22 11.76
CA GLN A 78 -1.12 1.42 11.82
C GLN A 78 -1.03 0.52 10.60
N ALA A 79 -0.02 0.78 9.76
CA ALA A 79 0.28 -0.01 8.59
C ALA A 79 1.68 -0.62 8.68
N LEU A 80 1.84 -1.83 8.16
CA LEU A 80 3.12 -2.50 7.98
C LEU A 80 3.51 -2.44 6.52
N ARG A 81 4.74 -1.99 6.24
CA ARG A 81 5.30 -2.14 4.90
C ARG A 81 5.59 -3.61 4.64
N VAL A 82 5.16 -4.08 3.48
CA VAL A 82 5.38 -5.44 3.01
C VAL A 82 6.05 -5.35 1.65
N VAL A 83 7.03 -6.22 1.43
CA VAL A 83 7.68 -6.41 0.13
C VAL A 83 7.53 -7.85 -0.30
N GLY A 84 7.34 -8.06 -1.59
CA GLY A 84 7.23 -9.37 -2.18
C GLY A 84 6.89 -9.31 -3.65
N PHE A 85 6.04 -10.23 -4.09
CA PHE A 85 5.60 -10.30 -5.48
C PHE A 85 4.18 -9.78 -5.61
N ALA A 86 3.89 -9.12 -6.71
CA ALA A 86 2.57 -8.63 -7.03
C ALA A 86 2.25 -8.78 -8.51
N ALA A 87 0.97 -8.95 -8.84
CA ALA A 87 0.49 -8.93 -10.21
C ALA A 87 -0.94 -8.40 -10.28
N TRP A 88 -1.28 -7.76 -11.39
CA TRP A 88 -2.59 -7.16 -11.61
C TRP A 88 -3.10 -7.48 -13.01
N ARG A 89 -4.35 -7.94 -13.09
CA ARG A 89 -5.11 -7.99 -14.34
C ARG A 89 -5.59 -6.58 -14.66
N VAL A 90 -4.99 -5.96 -15.67
CA VAL A 90 -5.21 -4.55 -16.00
C VAL A 90 -6.18 -4.34 -17.16
N GLY A 91 -6.44 -5.36 -17.97
CA GLY A 91 -7.36 -5.32 -19.10
C GLY A 91 -7.90 -6.71 -19.43
N GLU A 92 -8.74 -6.79 -20.47
CA GLU A 92 -9.44 -8.02 -20.86
C GLU A 92 -8.67 -8.87 -21.89
N GLY A 93 -7.53 -8.38 -22.39
CA GLY A 93 -6.66 -9.10 -23.30
C GLY A 93 -5.88 -10.23 -22.61
N ASN A 94 -5.57 -11.28 -23.38
CA ASN A 94 -4.84 -12.45 -22.87
C ASN A 94 -3.51 -12.09 -22.18
N GLY A 95 -2.84 -11.05 -22.67
CA GLY A 95 -1.57 -10.55 -22.14
C GLY A 95 -1.67 -9.39 -21.15
N ASP A 96 -2.87 -8.88 -20.85
CA ASP A 96 -3.05 -7.65 -20.05
C ASP A 96 -2.82 -7.87 -18.54
N VAL A 97 -1.64 -8.37 -18.18
CA VAL A 97 -1.14 -8.57 -16.82
C VAL A 97 0.13 -7.75 -16.64
N ILE A 98 0.17 -6.95 -15.59
CA ILE A 98 1.42 -6.36 -15.11
C ILE A 98 1.85 -7.15 -13.88
N ALA A 99 3.12 -7.56 -13.83
CA ALA A 99 3.60 -8.39 -12.75
C ALA A 99 5.05 -8.07 -12.33
N HIS A 100 5.25 -7.99 -11.02
CA HIS A 100 6.53 -7.98 -10.34
C HIS A 100 6.70 -9.34 -9.65
N ALA A 101 7.04 -10.36 -10.42
CA ALA A 101 7.28 -11.71 -9.92
C ALA A 101 8.41 -12.39 -10.71
N PRO A 102 9.23 -13.25 -10.08
CA PRO A 102 10.42 -13.85 -10.70
C PRO A 102 10.07 -14.83 -11.83
N TYR A 103 8.81 -15.25 -11.93
CA TYR A 103 8.32 -16.20 -12.92
C TYR A 103 7.90 -15.54 -14.24
N VAL A 104 7.91 -14.20 -14.31
CA VAL A 104 7.65 -13.45 -15.54
C VAL A 104 8.96 -13.35 -16.30
N LYS A 105 9.01 -13.91 -17.51
CA LYS A 105 10.17 -13.80 -18.42
C LYS A 105 10.23 -12.38 -18.99
N GLY A 106 10.54 -11.39 -18.16
CA GLY A 106 11.00 -10.08 -18.63
C GLY A 106 12.45 -10.19 -19.10
N TYR A 107 12.77 -9.63 -20.26
CA TYR A 107 14.15 -9.48 -20.70
C TYR A 107 14.88 -8.55 -19.72
N LEU A 108 15.76 -9.11 -18.88
CA LEU A 108 16.75 -8.33 -18.14
C LEU A 108 18.03 -8.32 -18.97
N PRO A 109 18.52 -7.14 -19.43
CA PRO A 109 19.84 -7.03 -20.03
C PRO A 109 20.89 -7.65 -19.12
N ALA A 110 21.86 -8.35 -19.69
CA ALA A 110 22.93 -8.98 -18.93
C ALA A 110 23.64 -7.94 -18.03
N GLY A 111 23.65 -8.19 -16.72
CA GLY A 111 24.30 -7.33 -15.72
C GLY A 111 23.36 -6.45 -14.88
N VAL A 112 22.07 -6.34 -15.23
CA VAL A 112 21.10 -5.58 -14.44
C VAL A 112 20.54 -6.46 -13.32
N LYS A 113 20.96 -6.21 -12.07
CA LYS A 113 20.36 -6.81 -10.86
C LYS A 113 19.06 -6.07 -10.49
N GLY A 114 18.06 -6.15 -11.36
CA GLY A 114 16.71 -5.71 -11.03
C GLY A 114 16.02 -6.80 -10.21
N PHE A 115 15.84 -6.61 -8.90
CA PHE A 115 14.98 -7.50 -8.14
C PHE A 115 13.54 -7.30 -8.62
N ALA A 116 12.90 -8.35 -9.14
CA ALA A 116 11.47 -8.34 -9.41
C ALA A 116 10.73 -8.33 -8.07
N TYR A 117 10.52 -7.14 -7.50
CA TYR A 117 9.78 -6.95 -6.25
C TYR A 117 8.74 -5.85 -6.41
N HIS A 118 7.76 -5.89 -5.52
CA HIS A 118 6.81 -4.83 -5.28
C HIS A 118 6.70 -4.54 -3.79
N ALA A 119 6.38 -3.31 -3.44
CA ALA A 119 6.16 -2.89 -2.05
C ALA A 119 4.76 -2.30 -1.88
N TRP A 120 4.07 -2.70 -0.82
CA TRP A 120 2.73 -2.27 -0.46
C TRP A 120 2.59 -2.19 1.06
N LEU A 121 1.39 -1.86 1.54
CA LEU A 121 1.08 -1.86 2.96
C LEU A 121 0.05 -2.93 3.33
N ASP A 122 0.25 -3.56 4.47
CA ASP A 122 -0.75 -4.32 5.20
C ASP A 122 -1.31 -3.44 6.32
N CYS A 123 -2.60 -3.12 6.27
CA CYS A 123 -3.28 -2.25 7.22
C CYS A 123 -4.63 -2.85 7.58
N SER A 124 -4.76 -3.36 8.81
CA SER A 124 -6.02 -3.92 9.35
C SER A 124 -6.72 -4.94 8.46
N GLY A 125 -5.97 -5.86 7.85
CA GLY A 125 -6.53 -6.91 6.99
C GLY A 125 -6.77 -6.48 5.54
N PHE A 126 -6.33 -5.28 5.17
CA PHE A 126 -6.34 -4.77 3.80
C PHE A 126 -4.92 -4.62 3.25
N ILE A 127 -4.79 -4.86 1.95
CA ILE A 127 -3.68 -4.39 1.14
C ILE A 127 -3.96 -2.95 0.74
N VAL A 128 -3.02 -2.05 1.01
CA VAL A 128 -3.02 -0.68 0.48
C VAL A 128 -1.84 -0.51 -0.47
N ASP A 129 -2.12 -0.18 -1.72
CA ASP A 129 -1.12 0.02 -2.75
C ASP A 129 -1.27 1.39 -3.41
N PHE A 130 -0.35 2.29 -3.09
CA PHE A 130 -0.37 3.66 -3.58
C PHE A 130 0.22 3.85 -4.98
N THR A 131 0.67 2.76 -5.63
CA THR A 131 1.40 2.84 -6.90
C THR A 131 0.53 2.46 -8.12
N THR A 132 -0.69 1.95 -7.91
CA THR A 132 -1.51 1.44 -9.01
C THR A 132 -1.91 2.49 -10.05
N TYR A 133 -1.82 3.79 -9.72
CA TYR A 133 -1.98 4.87 -10.71
C TYR A 133 -0.88 4.86 -11.79
N GLN A 134 0.25 4.21 -11.52
CA GLN A 134 1.40 4.08 -12.43
C GLN A 134 1.24 2.92 -13.42
N LEU A 135 0.23 2.04 -13.27
CA LEU A 135 0.10 0.81 -14.08
C LEU A 135 0.06 1.11 -15.59
N ARG A 136 -0.61 2.19 -16.01
CA ARG A 136 -0.64 2.58 -17.42
C ARG A 136 0.74 2.95 -17.96
N HIS A 137 1.52 3.72 -17.19
CA HIS A 137 2.90 4.03 -17.55
C HIS A 137 3.76 2.77 -17.58
N LYS A 138 3.55 1.87 -16.62
CA LYS A 138 4.29 0.62 -16.54
C LYS A 138 4.05 -0.31 -17.72
N ALA A 139 2.79 -0.43 -18.15
CA ALA A 139 2.43 -1.15 -19.38
C ALA A 139 3.19 -0.59 -20.58
N GLN A 140 3.22 0.74 -20.75
CA GLN A 140 3.92 1.39 -21.85
C GLN A 140 5.43 1.11 -21.83
N GLU A 141 6.07 1.15 -20.65
CA GLU A 141 7.50 0.79 -20.51
C GLU A 141 7.76 -0.66 -20.91
N LEU A 142 6.93 -1.59 -20.45
CA LEU A 142 7.09 -3.03 -20.71
C LEU A 142 6.85 -3.35 -22.19
N ASP A 143 5.76 -2.84 -22.76
CA ASP A 143 5.43 -2.99 -24.19
C ASP A 143 6.55 -2.43 -25.08
N ALA A 144 7.16 -1.30 -24.70
CA ALA A 144 8.29 -0.73 -25.43
C ALA A 144 9.55 -1.60 -25.37
N MET A 145 9.73 -2.39 -24.30
CA MET A 145 10.88 -3.27 -24.12
C MET A 145 10.73 -4.62 -24.84
N ASP A 146 9.53 -5.18 -24.90
CA ASP A 146 9.29 -6.52 -25.48
C ASP A 146 8.51 -6.52 -26.81
N GLY A 147 8.07 -5.34 -27.28
CA GLY A 147 7.26 -5.20 -28.50
C GLY A 147 5.81 -5.61 -28.32
N GLY A 148 5.35 -5.76 -27.07
CA GLY A 148 4.01 -6.14 -26.69
C GLY A 148 2.97 -5.04 -26.90
N HIS A 149 1.74 -5.37 -26.48
CA HIS A 149 0.64 -4.42 -26.44
C HIS A 149 -0.29 -4.79 -25.28
N THR A 150 -0.28 -3.95 -24.26
CA THR A 150 -1.05 -4.12 -23.03
C THR A 150 -2.18 -3.10 -22.99
N THR A 151 -3.43 -3.56 -23.01
CA THR A 151 -4.58 -2.69 -22.80
C THR A 151 -4.83 -2.52 -21.30
N VAL A 152 -4.86 -1.27 -20.84
CA VAL A 152 -5.11 -0.94 -19.43
C VAL A 152 -6.50 -0.32 -19.28
N ASN A 153 -7.48 -1.15 -18.92
CA ASN A 153 -8.85 -0.76 -18.58
C ASN A 153 -9.04 -0.45 -17.10
N TRP A 154 -8.24 -1.06 -16.22
CA TRP A 154 -8.28 -0.88 -14.78
C TRP A 154 -6.95 -0.32 -14.26
N CYS A 155 -7.00 0.89 -13.70
CA CYS A 155 -5.83 1.63 -13.22
C CYS A 155 -6.28 2.62 -12.12
N PRO A 156 -6.66 2.13 -10.93
CA PRO A 156 -7.17 3.00 -9.87
C PRO A 156 -6.08 3.94 -9.34
N ALA A 157 -6.45 5.02 -8.68
CA ALA A 157 -5.50 5.98 -8.11
C ALA A 157 -4.66 5.37 -6.97
N PHE A 158 -5.24 4.42 -6.26
CA PHE A 158 -4.63 3.53 -5.28
C PHE A 158 -5.50 2.27 -5.21
N LEU A 159 -4.95 1.20 -4.64
CA LEU A 159 -5.71 -0.01 -4.34
C LEU A 159 -5.95 -0.09 -2.83
N LEU A 160 -7.19 -0.37 -2.45
CA LEU A 160 -7.55 -0.89 -1.14
C LEU A 160 -8.26 -2.22 -1.36
N LEU A 161 -7.64 -3.32 -0.94
CA LEU A 161 -8.11 -4.67 -1.26
C LEU A 161 -8.14 -5.54 0.01
N PRO A 162 -9.29 -6.13 0.38
CA PRO A 162 -9.33 -7.10 1.48
C PRO A 162 -8.36 -8.26 1.22
N LYS A 163 -7.54 -8.66 2.21
CA LYS A 163 -6.54 -9.72 2.01
C LYS A 163 -7.15 -11.06 1.59
N ASN A 164 -8.38 -11.36 2.02
CA ASN A 164 -9.10 -12.58 1.62
C ASN A 164 -9.58 -12.56 0.15
N SER A 165 -9.49 -11.41 -0.53
CA SER A 165 -9.87 -11.27 -1.94
C SER A 165 -8.68 -11.39 -2.90
N ILE A 166 -7.45 -11.44 -2.38
CA ILE A 166 -6.24 -11.72 -3.15
C ILE A 166 -6.41 -13.09 -3.84
N ARG A 167 -5.97 -13.18 -5.09
CA ARG A 167 -5.97 -14.42 -5.86
C ARG A 167 -4.55 -14.92 -6.10
N SER A 168 -4.42 -16.18 -6.50
CA SER A 168 -3.15 -16.72 -6.95
C SER A 168 -2.71 -16.04 -8.25
N TYR A 169 -1.39 -16.03 -8.51
CA TYR A 169 -0.86 -15.54 -9.79
C TYR A 169 -1.52 -16.21 -11.00
N LYS A 170 -1.77 -17.53 -10.92
CA LYS A 170 -2.41 -18.30 -11.99
C LYS A 170 -3.82 -17.78 -12.29
N GLU A 171 -4.59 -17.45 -11.26
CA GLU A 171 -5.94 -16.89 -11.43
C GLU A 171 -5.90 -15.49 -12.05
N VAL A 172 -4.97 -14.62 -11.62
CA VAL A 172 -4.75 -13.30 -12.25
C VAL A 172 -4.39 -13.44 -13.73
N ALA A 173 -3.49 -14.39 -14.05
CA ALA A 173 -3.04 -14.65 -15.41
C ALA A 173 -4.12 -15.30 -16.29
N ALA A 174 -5.05 -16.07 -15.73
CA ALA A 174 -6.07 -16.78 -16.49
C ALA A 174 -7.37 -15.99 -16.65
N THR A 175 -7.71 -15.10 -15.71
CA THR A 175 -8.95 -14.32 -15.77
C THR A 175 -8.86 -13.19 -16.79
N LEU A 176 -9.98 -12.87 -17.43
CA LEU A 176 -10.13 -11.70 -18.28
C LEU A 176 -10.79 -10.52 -17.52
N HIS A 177 -11.12 -10.68 -16.24
CA HIS A 177 -11.76 -9.63 -15.45
C HIS A 177 -10.72 -8.66 -14.86
N PRO A 178 -10.72 -7.37 -15.27
CA PRO A 178 -9.81 -6.38 -14.71
C PRO A 178 -10.05 -6.15 -13.21
N GLY A 179 -8.98 -5.83 -12.49
CA GLY A 179 -9.01 -5.56 -11.05
C GLY A 179 -8.81 -6.77 -10.15
N VAL A 180 -8.55 -7.95 -10.71
CA VAL A 180 -8.06 -9.10 -9.96
C VAL A 180 -6.57 -8.94 -9.71
N ALA A 181 -6.14 -9.12 -8.45
CA ALA A 181 -4.76 -8.91 -8.04
C ALA A 181 -4.21 -10.08 -7.22
N TYR A 182 -2.88 -10.25 -7.31
CA TYR A 182 -2.09 -11.19 -6.54
C TYR A 182 -1.05 -10.41 -5.74
N TYR A 183 -0.85 -10.82 -4.49
CA TYR A 183 0.18 -10.31 -3.60
C TYR A 183 0.72 -11.47 -2.76
N GLU A 184 2.04 -11.64 -2.73
CA GLU A 184 2.72 -12.63 -1.91
C GLU A 184 3.91 -12.00 -1.19
N ALA A 185 3.83 -11.92 0.13
CA ALA A 185 4.90 -11.36 0.95
C ALA A 185 6.17 -12.23 0.89
N ARG A 186 7.33 -11.59 0.78
CA ARG A 186 8.67 -12.19 0.81
C ARG A 186 9.51 -11.50 1.89
N PRO A 187 9.44 -11.93 3.16
CA PRO A 187 10.14 -11.28 4.27
C PRO A 187 11.66 -11.14 4.06
N GLU A 188 12.26 -12.04 3.29
CA GLU A 188 13.66 -12.00 2.88
C GLU A 188 13.99 -10.81 1.97
N LEU A 189 13.08 -10.43 1.06
CA LEU A 189 13.24 -9.25 0.21
C LEU A 189 13.11 -7.97 1.02
N GLU A 190 12.12 -7.89 1.92
CA GLU A 190 11.97 -6.76 2.84
C GLU A 190 13.25 -6.54 3.67
N ARG A 191 13.83 -7.63 4.20
CA ARG A 191 15.08 -7.56 4.98
C ARG A 191 16.25 -7.04 4.16
N ALA A 192 16.36 -7.48 2.89
CA ALA A 192 17.45 -7.09 2.00
C ALA A 192 17.32 -5.63 1.52
N LEU A 193 16.09 -5.16 1.30
CA LEU A 193 15.82 -3.82 0.76
C LEU A 193 15.80 -2.75 1.86
N ARG A 194 15.39 -3.09 3.09
CA ARG A 194 15.33 -2.12 4.20
C ARG A 194 16.65 -1.41 4.50
N THR A 195 17.80 -2.04 4.23
CA THR A 195 19.10 -1.40 4.41
C THR A 195 19.49 -0.47 3.27
N GLN A 196 18.76 -0.50 2.15
CA GLN A 196 19.06 0.25 0.92
C GLN A 196 18.19 1.50 0.77
N PHE A 197 17.06 1.56 1.47
CA PHE A 197 16.13 2.67 1.39
C PHE A 197 16.05 3.40 2.73
N THR A 198 16.33 4.69 2.69
CA THR A 198 16.07 5.63 3.78
C THR A 198 15.16 6.72 3.23
N LEU A 199 14.09 7.05 3.96
CA LEU A 199 13.28 8.21 3.58
C LEU A 199 14.05 9.49 3.87
N ASP A 200 14.07 10.40 2.90
CA ASP A 200 14.52 11.76 3.13
C ASP A 200 13.50 12.47 4.06
N PRO A 201 13.95 13.05 5.19
CA PRO A 201 13.08 13.86 6.04
C PRO A 201 12.38 15.00 5.29
N GLN A 202 12.98 15.55 4.24
CA GLN A 202 12.40 16.59 3.41
C GLN A 202 11.21 16.06 2.60
N ASP A 203 11.31 14.86 2.04
CA ASP A 203 10.21 14.21 1.32
C ASP A 203 9.02 13.95 2.25
N VAL A 204 9.30 13.49 3.48
CA VAL A 204 8.25 13.29 4.51
C VAL A 204 7.57 14.62 4.84
N HIS A 205 8.35 15.68 5.05
CA HIS A 205 7.80 17.00 5.37
C HIS A 205 6.95 17.55 4.21
N ALA A 206 7.46 17.48 2.98
CA ALA A 206 6.72 17.90 1.79
C ALA A 206 5.41 17.12 1.65
N ALA A 207 5.44 15.79 1.80
CA ALA A 207 4.26 14.95 1.71
C ALA A 207 3.20 15.33 2.76
N ARG A 208 3.61 15.66 4.00
CA ARG A 208 2.72 16.16 5.06
C ARG A 208 2.07 17.50 4.71
N VAL A 209 2.85 18.45 4.18
CA VAL A 209 2.32 19.75 3.73
C VAL A 209 1.28 19.54 2.63
N ILE A 210 1.52 18.63 1.68
CA ILE A 210 0.56 18.27 0.62
C ILE A 210 -0.70 17.62 1.20
N LEU A 211 -0.55 16.68 2.14
CA LEU A 211 -1.67 16.00 2.79
C LEU A 211 -2.57 16.96 3.57
N ALA A 212 -1.98 17.96 4.23
CA ALA A 212 -2.71 18.99 4.95
C ALA A 212 -3.40 20.01 4.02
N ASN A 213 -2.91 20.17 2.79
CA ASN A 213 -3.39 21.14 1.81
C ASN A 213 -3.79 20.46 0.49
N PRO A 214 -4.90 19.70 0.44
CA PRO A 214 -5.25 18.89 -0.72
C PRO A 214 -5.50 19.71 -2.00
N GLY A 215 -5.85 21.00 -1.89
CA GLY A 215 -5.98 21.92 -3.02
C GLY A 215 -4.65 22.47 -3.57
N MET A 216 -3.53 22.23 -2.88
CA MET A 216 -2.23 22.75 -3.28
C MET A 216 -1.76 22.14 -4.61
N THR A 217 -1.23 22.98 -5.50
CA THR A 217 -0.54 22.55 -6.71
C THR A 217 0.94 22.37 -6.39
N VAL A 218 1.51 21.21 -6.77
CA VAL A 218 2.91 20.89 -6.56
C VAL A 218 3.62 20.96 -7.91
N LEU A 219 4.70 21.73 -7.98
CA LEU A 219 5.52 21.88 -9.17
C LEU A 219 6.90 21.30 -8.88
N GLY A 220 7.50 20.68 -9.89
CA GLY A 220 8.83 20.09 -9.78
C GLY A 220 9.39 19.74 -11.15
N PRO A 221 10.61 19.17 -11.21
CA PRO A 221 11.33 18.91 -12.45
C PRO A 221 10.53 18.08 -13.46
N ASN A 222 9.71 17.13 -12.99
CA ASN A 222 8.87 16.29 -13.85
C ASN A 222 7.63 17.03 -14.40
N GLY A 223 7.21 18.11 -13.72
CA GLY A 223 6.03 18.91 -14.09
C GLY A 223 6.34 20.05 -15.07
N MET A 224 7.61 20.45 -15.23
CA MET A 224 7.99 21.54 -16.14
C MET A 224 8.04 21.13 -17.63
N ALA A 225 7.97 19.82 -17.94
CA ALA A 225 7.93 19.34 -19.32
C ALA A 225 6.54 19.39 -19.97
N ARG A 226 5.48 19.81 -19.27
CA ARG A 226 4.10 19.90 -19.81
C ARG A 226 3.63 21.33 -20.14
N ARG A 227 4.54 22.30 -20.26
CA ARG A 227 4.23 23.69 -20.70
C ARG A 227 5.19 24.20 -21.78
N ILE A 228 5.58 23.33 -22.69
CA ILE A 228 6.04 23.71 -24.02
C ILE A 228 5.14 22.88 -24.94
N ASP A 229 4.44 23.55 -25.84
CA ASP A 229 3.44 23.05 -26.80
C ASP A 229 1.97 23.23 -26.35
N GLN A 230 1.50 24.44 -26.67
CA GLN A 230 0.14 24.68 -27.17
C GLN A 230 -0.10 23.86 -28.43
#